data_AF-A0A6G0W790-F1
#
_entry.id   AF-A0A6G0W790-F1
#
_cell.length_a   1.000
_cell.length_b   1.000
_cell.length_c   1.000
_cell.angle_alpha   90.00
_cell.angle_beta   90.00
_cell.angle_gamma   90.00
#
_symmetry.space_group_name_H-M   'P 1'
#
loop_
_entity.id
_entity.type
_entity.pdbx_description
1 polymer ?
#
loop_
_entity_poly.entity_id
_entity_poly.type
_entity_poly.pdbx_seq_one_letter_code
_entity_poly.pdbx_strand_id
1 'polypeptide(L)'
;MQSISLALVVLASLAVVTECSLNCAYIDFPNAYNAILEYNRSNAKFQIVDRQCNVVNTSFNQPSGNYQAVGNVQDFFDNSLSFYNTPVVSFEKATFSQSLESLLLYNITIKAFPPSLPLKLRFIYMADMVLDISPPNREGLSLRFKNVTFNNNTLVNNTVLSNLTFEAIPKPLMIPSLDWSSLENLNVTSTLISAMSNVRFSSKLVGLEFRNTKITDWTMTRDTFDVLNKVNAVLVNSTSTYDPSKCTSGEGKTMALWSSRTSDFTVCVRIETTSSPTSSTTTNVGLIVGLSVGAVALLGAIVAVLYTKKKFSKPSHDGSTRNESTAAPSLTGGAGGVDMDALTLVRLNDSEVHLDRILGSGAFANVWLGTYNDELVAVKKLSAQSISVTQLQSFVDEIKLMSQFDCPYIVTLIGACWARPVDVKCVMEYMDSGDMKEYLATHSAEQFPWQDKYLHIQSLVEALVYLHSLDIIHRDLKSRNILIDSNKGTKLTDFGISKEDLQQTMTAGVGTFRWMAPEVVQDQHYTTAADIYSFGIVLSEFDTHQIPYSDMKKPGGSEPLSDSAIMVKVVAGSIKPTISNNCPAWIRDMAYECLALDATQRPTAAQLAHKIRMKLREFAA
;
A
#
# COMPACT_ATOMS: atom_id res chain seq x y z
N MET A 1 37.39 -37.52 57.57
CA MET A 1 36.26 -38.46 57.62
C MET A 1 35.01 -37.65 57.31
N GLN A 2 34.34 -38.01 56.20
CA GLN A 2 32.92 -37.83 55.91
C GLN A 2 32.27 -36.50 56.30
N SER A 3 31.83 -35.71 55.29
CA SER A 3 30.56 -34.92 55.28
C SER A 3 30.60 -33.64 54.42
N ILE A 4 31.32 -33.58 53.29
CA ILE A 4 31.15 -32.49 52.30
C ILE A 4 31.19 -33.01 50.85
N SER A 5 30.59 -34.17 50.59
CA SER A 5 30.47 -34.69 49.21
C SER A 5 29.13 -35.39 48.98
N LEU A 6 28.05 -34.84 49.56
CA LEU A 6 26.68 -35.31 49.31
C LEU A 6 25.68 -34.18 49.01
N ALA A 7 26.07 -32.91 49.11
CA ALA A 7 25.21 -31.78 48.77
C ALA A 7 25.32 -31.35 47.29
N LEU A 8 26.36 -31.80 46.57
CA LEU A 8 26.58 -31.47 45.15
C LEU A 8 26.07 -32.55 44.18
N VAL A 9 25.58 -33.69 44.69
CA VAL A 9 25.08 -34.80 43.85
C VAL A 9 23.54 -34.90 43.87
N VAL A 10 22.85 -34.27 44.83
CA VAL A 10 21.37 -34.27 44.88
C VAL A 10 20.74 -33.08 44.12
N LEU A 11 21.51 -32.03 43.82
CA LEU A 11 21.04 -30.93 42.95
C LEU A 11 21.23 -31.20 41.44
N ALA A 12 21.91 -32.30 41.08
CA ALA A 12 22.09 -32.72 39.68
C ALA A 12 21.06 -33.79 39.24
N SER A 13 20.17 -34.24 40.12
CA SER A 13 19.16 -35.29 39.84
C SER A 13 17.72 -34.76 39.77
N LEU A 14 17.53 -33.45 39.93
CA LEU A 14 16.27 -32.75 39.63
C LEU A 14 16.39 -31.87 38.36
N ALA A 15 17.48 -32.02 37.61
CA ALA A 15 17.73 -31.32 36.34
C ALA A 15 17.84 -32.26 35.13
N VAL A 16 17.27 -33.48 35.21
CA VAL A 16 17.26 -34.48 34.12
C VAL A 16 15.82 -34.86 33.72
N VAL A 17 14.85 -33.97 33.93
CA VAL A 17 13.53 -34.03 33.29
C VAL A 17 13.11 -32.64 32.81
N THR A 18 14.00 -31.92 32.11
CA THR A 18 13.64 -30.71 31.34
C THR A 18 14.67 -30.41 30.24
N GLU A 19 15.14 -31.44 29.54
CA GLU A 19 15.78 -31.27 28.22
C GLU A 19 14.97 -32.06 27.18
N CYS A 20 13.79 -31.54 26.84
CA CYS A 20 13.20 -31.58 25.50
C CYS A 20 11.91 -30.73 25.46
N SER A 21 12.02 -29.44 25.72
CA SER A 21 11.08 -28.47 25.12
C SER A 21 11.93 -27.55 24.24
N LEU A 22 12.42 -28.16 23.14
CA LEU A 22 12.93 -27.47 21.97
C LEU A 22 12.06 -26.24 21.68
N ASN A 23 12.69 -25.12 21.34
CA ASN A 23 12.02 -23.95 20.75
C ASN A 23 10.99 -24.41 19.71
N CYS A 24 9.71 -24.39 20.07
CA CYS A 24 8.65 -24.76 19.14
C CYS A 24 8.63 -23.72 18.02
N ALA A 25 8.73 -24.17 16.77
CA ALA A 25 8.75 -23.31 15.59
C ALA A 25 7.46 -22.48 15.42
N TYR A 26 6.42 -22.79 16.20
CA TYR A 26 5.10 -22.17 16.10
C TYR A 26 4.75 -21.27 17.29
N ILE A 27 5.69 -21.00 18.20
CA ILE A 27 5.45 -20.14 19.36
C ILE A 27 5.00 -18.73 18.93
N ASP A 28 5.53 -18.23 17.81
CA ASP A 28 5.24 -16.90 17.27
C ASP A 28 4.06 -16.88 16.29
N PHE A 29 3.37 -18.01 16.08
CA PHE A 29 2.13 -18.00 15.30
C PHE A 29 1.08 -17.17 16.07
N PRO A 30 0.22 -16.40 15.38
CA PRO A 30 -0.85 -15.65 16.02
C PRO A 30 -1.68 -16.50 16.99
N ASN A 31 -2.11 -15.91 18.10
CA ASN A 31 -2.91 -16.58 19.15
C ASN A 31 -4.21 -17.21 18.61
N ALA A 32 -4.68 -16.80 17.43
CA ALA A 32 -5.85 -17.36 16.76
C ALA A 32 -5.60 -18.76 16.16
N TYR A 33 -4.35 -19.23 16.06
CA TYR A 33 -3.96 -20.51 15.45
C TYR A 33 -3.52 -21.49 16.54
N ASN A 34 -4.44 -22.32 17.01
CA ASN A 34 -4.19 -23.36 18.02
C ASN A 34 -4.08 -24.77 17.44
N ALA A 35 -4.36 -24.92 16.14
CA ALA A 35 -4.22 -26.17 15.40
C ALA A 35 -3.42 -25.91 14.13
N ILE A 36 -2.17 -26.36 14.11
CA ILE A 36 -1.20 -26.13 13.04
C ILE A 36 -0.87 -27.47 12.40
N LEU A 37 -1.07 -27.58 11.09
CA LEU A 37 -0.69 -28.76 10.34
C LEU A 37 0.80 -28.75 10.05
N GLU A 38 1.47 -29.85 10.35
CA GLU A 38 2.86 -30.07 9.97
C GLU A 38 3.09 -31.49 9.44
N TYR A 39 4.25 -31.70 8.81
CA TYR A 39 4.69 -33.01 8.34
C TYR A 39 5.80 -33.57 9.23
N ASN A 40 5.53 -34.67 9.91
CA ASN A 40 6.48 -35.32 10.80
C ASN A 40 7.36 -36.29 10.00
N ARG A 41 8.62 -35.91 9.80
CA ARG A 41 9.62 -36.70 9.08
C ARG A 41 9.86 -38.09 9.69
N SER A 42 9.78 -38.23 11.01
CA SER A 42 10.15 -39.47 11.71
C SER A 42 9.18 -40.62 11.43
N ASN A 43 7.91 -40.31 11.19
CA ASN A 43 6.87 -41.29 10.90
C ASN A 43 6.24 -41.11 9.50
N ALA A 44 6.75 -40.16 8.71
CA ALA A 44 6.29 -39.83 7.36
C ALA A 44 4.79 -39.51 7.26
N LYS A 45 4.21 -38.88 8.29
CA LYS A 45 2.78 -38.52 8.34
C LYS A 45 2.57 -37.05 8.66
N PHE A 46 1.42 -36.53 8.22
CA PHE A 46 0.91 -35.26 8.70
C PHE A 46 0.37 -35.42 10.13
N GLN A 47 0.55 -34.38 10.92
CA GLN A 47 0.00 -34.24 12.26
C GLN A 47 -0.44 -32.81 12.51
N ILE A 48 -1.32 -32.63 13.49
CA ILE A 48 -1.76 -31.32 13.95
C ILE A 48 -1.17 -31.09 15.33
N VAL A 49 -0.47 -29.97 15.49
CA VAL A 49 0.13 -29.55 16.74
C VAL A 49 -0.44 -28.23 17.22
N ASP A 50 -0.30 -27.94 18.51
CA ASP A 50 -0.53 -26.62 19.07
C ASP A 50 0.72 -25.73 18.91
N ARG A 51 0.64 -24.50 19.42
CA ARG A 51 1.74 -23.53 19.38
C ARG A 51 2.92 -23.88 20.28
N GLN A 52 2.76 -24.88 21.13
CA GLN A 52 3.81 -25.44 21.97
C GLN A 52 4.35 -26.75 21.36
N CYS A 53 3.96 -27.07 20.12
CA CYS A 53 4.35 -28.27 19.38
C CYS A 53 3.86 -29.57 20.04
N ASN A 54 2.88 -29.48 20.95
CA ASN A 54 2.22 -30.67 21.46
C ASN A 54 1.29 -31.21 20.38
N VAL A 55 1.33 -32.51 20.14
CA VAL A 55 0.49 -33.13 19.13
C VAL A 55 -0.95 -33.18 19.63
N VAL A 56 -1.83 -32.44 18.93
CA VAL A 56 -3.27 -32.35 19.21
C VAL A 56 -4.01 -33.48 18.48
N ASN A 57 -3.56 -33.83 17.28
CA ASN A 57 -4.12 -34.95 16.52
C ASN A 57 -3.04 -35.61 15.66
N THR A 58 -2.95 -36.93 15.73
CA THR A 58 -1.90 -37.69 15.03
C THR A 58 -2.44 -38.43 13.82
N SER A 59 -1.57 -38.55 12.81
CA SER A 59 -1.56 -39.61 11.80
C SER A 59 -2.52 -39.46 10.62
N PHE A 60 -2.17 -38.57 9.68
CA PHE A 60 -2.78 -38.52 8.35
C PHE A 60 -1.74 -38.80 7.27
N ASN A 61 -2.11 -39.57 6.24
CA ASN A 61 -1.26 -39.77 5.05
C ASN A 61 -1.28 -38.54 4.12
N GLN A 62 -2.27 -37.66 4.29
CA GLN A 62 -2.45 -36.40 3.54
C GLN A 62 -2.90 -35.30 4.50
N PRO A 63 -2.75 -34.01 4.15
CA PRO A 63 -3.33 -32.90 4.92
C PRO A 63 -4.81 -33.16 5.23
N SER A 64 -5.15 -33.31 6.51
CA SER A 64 -6.49 -33.69 6.96
C SER A 64 -6.73 -33.26 8.39
N GLY A 65 -8.01 -33.19 8.77
CA GLY A 65 -8.45 -32.72 10.09
C GLY A 65 -8.70 -31.21 10.13
N ASN A 66 -9.03 -30.72 11.33
CA ASN A 66 -9.36 -29.32 11.55
C ASN A 66 -8.13 -28.56 12.02
N TYR A 67 -7.43 -27.92 11.08
CA TYR A 67 -6.30 -27.03 11.34
C TYR A 67 -6.60 -25.63 10.79
N GLN A 68 -6.01 -24.63 11.43
CA GLN A 68 -6.21 -23.20 11.13
C GLN A 68 -5.01 -22.61 10.38
N ALA A 69 -3.85 -23.26 10.46
CA ALA A 69 -2.63 -22.83 9.79
C ALA A 69 -1.82 -24.04 9.31
N VAL A 70 -0.98 -23.82 8.29
CA VAL A 70 0.04 -24.77 7.85
C VAL A 70 1.40 -24.26 8.33
N GLY A 71 2.12 -25.11 9.07
CA GLY A 71 3.45 -24.85 9.60
C GLY A 71 4.52 -25.52 8.73
N ASN A 72 5.33 -26.39 9.33
CA ASN A 72 6.43 -27.02 8.64
C ASN A 72 6.01 -28.25 7.84
N VAL A 73 6.07 -28.16 6.52
CA VAL A 73 5.84 -29.29 5.59
C VAL A 73 7.01 -29.47 4.62
N GLN A 74 8.21 -29.03 5.03
CA GLN A 74 9.40 -29.02 4.16
C GLN A 74 9.94 -30.42 3.85
N ASP A 75 9.73 -31.37 4.78
CA ASP A 75 10.21 -32.75 4.65
C ASP A 75 9.22 -33.64 3.88
N PHE A 76 8.11 -33.08 3.38
CA PHE A 76 7.19 -33.81 2.51
C PHE A 76 7.90 -34.15 1.18
N PHE A 77 7.88 -35.43 0.83
CA PHE A 77 8.75 -35.98 -0.22
C PHE A 77 8.14 -35.96 -1.62
N ASP A 78 6.81 -35.97 -1.74
CA ASP A 78 6.15 -35.95 -3.06
C ASP A 78 6.21 -34.56 -3.71
N ASN A 79 6.16 -34.53 -5.04
CA ASN A 79 6.16 -33.30 -5.84
C ASN A 79 4.75 -32.67 -5.98
N SER A 80 3.71 -33.30 -5.44
CA SER A 80 2.33 -32.81 -5.46
C SER A 80 1.73 -32.88 -4.07
N LEU A 81 1.23 -31.75 -3.58
CA LEU A 81 0.61 -31.66 -2.26
C LEU A 81 -0.81 -31.12 -2.38
N SER A 82 -1.74 -31.80 -1.73
CA SER A 82 -3.17 -31.51 -1.83
C SER A 82 -3.80 -31.19 -0.47
N PHE A 83 -4.66 -30.18 -0.44
CA PHE A 83 -5.43 -29.75 0.72
C PHE A 83 -6.92 -29.83 0.40
N TYR A 84 -7.72 -30.41 1.31
CA TYR A 84 -9.14 -30.68 1.08
C TYR A 84 -10.01 -30.22 2.26
N ASN A 85 -11.20 -29.70 1.96
CA ASN A 85 -12.34 -29.56 2.89
C ASN A 85 -11.98 -28.92 4.24
N THR A 86 -11.11 -27.91 4.22
CA THR A 86 -10.64 -27.24 5.43
C THR A 86 -11.24 -25.85 5.51
N PRO A 87 -12.07 -25.57 6.53
CA PRO A 87 -12.96 -24.41 6.52
C PRO A 87 -12.23 -23.07 6.55
N VAL A 88 -11.06 -22.97 7.17
CA VAL A 88 -10.24 -21.75 7.19
C VAL A 88 -8.77 -22.12 7.42
N VAL A 89 -7.88 -21.73 6.51
CA VAL A 89 -6.43 -22.04 6.59
C VAL A 89 -5.58 -20.83 6.24
N SER A 90 -4.57 -20.55 7.08
CA SER A 90 -3.46 -19.64 6.74
C SER A 90 -2.22 -20.43 6.29
N PHE A 91 -1.65 -20.05 5.15
CA PHE A 91 -0.35 -20.55 4.67
C PHE A 91 0.78 -19.52 4.88
N GLU A 92 0.53 -18.41 5.57
CA GLU A 92 1.48 -17.30 5.72
C GLU A 92 2.84 -17.72 6.27
N LYS A 93 2.85 -18.69 7.18
CA LYS A 93 4.06 -19.21 7.83
C LYS A 93 4.41 -20.63 7.36
N ALA A 94 3.77 -21.10 6.28
CA ALA A 94 3.99 -22.45 5.77
C ALA A 94 5.38 -22.57 5.14
N THR A 95 6.15 -23.58 5.53
CA THR A 95 7.41 -23.92 4.87
C THR A 95 7.22 -25.17 4.03
N PHE A 96 7.19 -24.98 2.71
CA PHE A 96 7.01 -26.06 1.74
C PHE A 96 8.33 -26.68 1.30
N SER A 97 8.27 -27.95 0.88
CA SER A 97 9.41 -28.64 0.28
C SER A 97 9.88 -27.92 -1.00
N GLN A 98 11.20 -27.81 -1.17
CA GLN A 98 11.80 -27.24 -2.38
C GLN A 98 11.66 -28.16 -3.62
N SER A 99 11.25 -29.42 -3.42
CA SER A 99 10.91 -30.34 -4.52
C SER A 99 9.46 -30.22 -4.98
N LEU A 100 8.62 -29.43 -4.30
CA LEU A 100 7.20 -29.32 -4.63
C LEU A 100 7.01 -28.66 -6.01
N GLU A 101 6.28 -29.32 -6.89
CA GLU A 101 6.00 -28.88 -8.27
C GLU A 101 4.53 -28.46 -8.45
N SER A 102 3.62 -29.05 -7.68
CA SER A 102 2.20 -28.74 -7.73
C SER A 102 1.53 -28.65 -6.36
N LEU A 103 0.65 -27.65 -6.22
CA LEU A 103 -0.18 -27.44 -5.03
C LEU A 103 -1.65 -27.47 -5.43
N LEU A 104 -2.41 -28.40 -4.85
CA LEU A 104 -3.81 -28.62 -5.19
C LEU A 104 -4.70 -28.26 -3.98
N LEU A 105 -5.61 -27.31 -4.17
CA LEU A 105 -6.42 -26.73 -3.11
C LEU A 105 -7.90 -26.94 -3.47
N TYR A 106 -8.63 -27.67 -2.64
CA TYR A 106 -10.02 -28.07 -2.91
C TYR A 106 -10.92 -27.71 -1.74
N ASN A 107 -11.92 -26.87 -1.98
CA ASN A 107 -12.91 -26.50 -0.97
C ASN A 107 -12.26 -26.05 0.35
N ILE A 108 -11.36 -25.07 0.23
CA ILE A 108 -10.68 -24.45 1.37
C ILE A 108 -10.91 -22.94 1.35
N THR A 109 -11.02 -22.31 2.52
CA THR A 109 -11.00 -20.85 2.64
C THR A 109 -9.60 -20.39 3.05
N ILE A 110 -8.93 -19.67 2.16
CA ILE A 110 -7.55 -19.25 2.35
C ILE A 110 -7.52 -17.86 2.98
N LYS A 111 -6.88 -17.73 4.16
CA LYS A 111 -6.66 -16.43 4.81
C LYS A 111 -5.45 -15.69 4.28
N ALA A 112 -4.38 -16.42 3.98
CA ALA A 112 -3.14 -15.88 3.47
C ALA A 112 -2.37 -16.96 2.70
N PHE A 113 -1.72 -16.56 1.61
CA PHE A 113 -0.72 -17.37 0.90
C PHE A 113 0.66 -17.21 1.54
N PRO A 114 1.62 -18.13 1.33
CA PRO A 114 2.97 -17.96 1.85
C PRO A 114 3.66 -16.77 1.16
N PRO A 115 4.55 -16.04 1.86
CA PRO A 115 5.28 -14.89 1.32
C PRO A 115 6.26 -15.27 0.21
N SER A 116 6.68 -16.55 0.18
CA SER A 116 7.50 -17.10 -0.90
C SER A 116 7.00 -18.48 -1.30
N LEU A 117 7.08 -18.79 -2.59
CA LEU A 117 6.74 -20.10 -3.14
C LEU A 117 8.02 -20.89 -3.44
N PRO A 118 8.02 -22.23 -3.28
CA PRO A 118 9.13 -23.07 -3.71
C PRO A 118 9.53 -22.80 -5.17
N LEU A 119 10.83 -22.76 -5.46
CA LEU A 119 11.32 -22.42 -6.80
C LEU A 119 10.83 -23.41 -7.88
N LYS A 120 10.64 -24.68 -7.51
CA LYS A 120 10.12 -25.72 -8.41
C LYS A 120 8.61 -25.72 -8.55
N LEU A 121 7.86 -24.99 -7.73
CA LEU A 121 6.40 -24.97 -7.79
C LEU A 121 5.97 -24.32 -9.11
N ARG A 122 5.40 -25.08 -10.03
CA ARG A 122 4.97 -24.59 -11.36
C ARG A 122 3.47 -24.48 -11.49
N PHE A 123 2.71 -25.16 -10.64
CA PHE A 123 1.27 -25.29 -10.82
C PHE A 123 0.52 -25.16 -9.51
N ILE A 124 -0.48 -24.28 -9.47
CA ILE A 124 -1.44 -24.20 -8.38
C ILE A 124 -2.84 -24.39 -8.95
N TYR A 125 -3.54 -25.38 -8.41
CA TYR A 125 -4.92 -25.69 -8.75
C TYR A 125 -5.83 -25.31 -7.58
N MET A 126 -6.85 -24.51 -7.86
CA MET A 126 -7.84 -24.07 -6.88
C MET A 126 -9.23 -24.46 -7.38
N ALA A 127 -9.94 -25.26 -6.60
CA ALA A 127 -11.28 -25.71 -6.94
C ALA A 127 -12.30 -25.58 -5.82
N ASP A 128 -13.55 -25.33 -6.21
CA ASP A 128 -14.73 -25.39 -5.35
C ASP A 128 -14.63 -24.49 -4.11
N MET A 129 -14.17 -23.26 -4.28
CA MET A 129 -13.86 -22.35 -3.18
C MET A 129 -14.26 -20.89 -3.45
N VAL A 130 -14.28 -20.09 -2.39
CA VAL A 130 -14.35 -18.63 -2.46
C VAL A 130 -12.94 -18.09 -2.23
N LEU A 131 -12.49 -17.22 -3.14
CA LEU A 131 -11.17 -16.61 -3.09
C LEU A 131 -11.32 -15.10 -2.88
N ASP A 132 -11.04 -14.67 -1.64
CA ASP A 132 -11.13 -13.26 -1.22
C ASP A 132 -9.78 -12.53 -1.17
N ILE A 133 -8.70 -13.25 -1.47
CA ILE A 133 -7.33 -12.75 -1.48
C ILE A 133 -6.70 -12.95 -2.86
N SER A 134 -5.74 -12.11 -3.23
CA SER A 134 -5.00 -12.30 -4.48
C SER A 134 -4.19 -13.60 -4.43
N PRO A 135 -4.29 -14.47 -5.45
CA PRO A 135 -3.45 -15.64 -5.57
C PRO A 135 -1.98 -15.21 -5.81
N PRO A 136 -1.02 -16.07 -5.47
CA PRO A 136 0.39 -15.74 -5.65
C PRO A 136 0.75 -15.72 -7.14
N ASN A 137 1.72 -14.87 -7.49
CA ASN A 137 2.09 -14.61 -8.87
C ASN A 137 3.62 -14.61 -9.00
N ARG A 138 4.15 -15.37 -9.97
CA ARG A 138 5.58 -15.49 -10.27
C ARG A 138 5.75 -15.93 -11.71
N GLU A 139 6.83 -15.47 -12.35
CA GLU A 139 7.24 -15.98 -13.65
C GLU A 139 7.37 -17.52 -13.65
N GLY A 140 6.85 -18.17 -14.70
CA GLY A 140 6.84 -19.62 -14.80
C GLY A 140 5.79 -20.34 -13.95
N LEU A 141 4.93 -19.61 -13.22
CA LEU A 141 3.82 -20.18 -12.46
C LEU A 141 2.56 -20.27 -13.32
N SER A 142 1.84 -21.38 -13.16
CA SER A 142 0.57 -21.66 -13.82
C SER A 142 -0.55 -21.74 -12.78
N LEU A 143 -1.63 -20.98 -12.99
CA LEU A 143 -2.81 -21.01 -12.12
C LEU A 143 -4.00 -21.60 -12.85
N ARG A 144 -4.73 -22.50 -12.19
CA ARG A 144 -6.01 -23.02 -12.67
C ARG A 144 -7.08 -22.88 -11.60
N PHE A 145 -8.19 -22.26 -11.99
CA PHE A 145 -9.37 -22.05 -11.18
C PHE A 145 -10.53 -22.88 -11.73
N LYS A 146 -11.15 -23.72 -10.90
CA LYS A 146 -12.36 -24.46 -11.27
C LYS A 146 -13.47 -24.20 -10.26
N ASN A 147 -14.62 -23.71 -10.71
CA ASN A 147 -15.75 -23.44 -9.81
C ASN A 147 -15.34 -22.54 -8.61
N VAL A 148 -14.56 -21.48 -8.90
CA VAL A 148 -14.06 -20.54 -7.89
C VAL A 148 -14.86 -19.24 -7.95
N THR A 149 -15.34 -18.76 -6.80
CA THR A 149 -15.97 -17.44 -6.69
C THR A 149 -14.96 -16.41 -6.19
N PHE A 150 -14.76 -15.33 -6.93
CA PHE A 150 -13.87 -14.23 -6.53
C PHE A 150 -14.65 -13.15 -5.77
N ASN A 151 -14.05 -12.55 -4.73
CA ASN A 151 -14.65 -11.39 -4.06
C ASN A 151 -14.83 -10.22 -5.03
N ASN A 152 -15.97 -9.52 -4.93
CA ASN A 152 -16.39 -8.49 -5.89
C ASN A 152 -16.34 -8.95 -7.37
N ASN A 153 -16.32 -10.26 -7.62
CA ASN A 153 -16.19 -10.89 -8.94
C ASN A 153 -14.99 -10.38 -9.78
N THR A 154 -13.96 -9.80 -9.16
CA THR A 154 -12.86 -9.15 -9.89
C THR A 154 -11.56 -9.89 -9.66
N LEU A 155 -10.88 -10.27 -10.74
CA LEU A 155 -9.51 -10.76 -10.63
C LEU A 155 -8.53 -9.58 -10.59
N VAL A 156 -7.77 -9.47 -9.51
CA VAL A 156 -6.74 -8.43 -9.33
C VAL A 156 -5.35 -9.05 -9.12
N ASN A 157 -4.33 -8.36 -9.62
CA ASN A 157 -2.91 -8.61 -9.37
C ASN A 157 -2.35 -9.98 -9.82
N ASN A 158 -2.35 -10.25 -11.15
CA ASN A 158 -1.82 -11.49 -11.75
C ASN A 158 -1.01 -11.22 -13.03
N THR A 159 0.01 -10.37 -12.93
CA THR A 159 0.71 -9.78 -14.07
C THR A 159 1.90 -10.57 -14.64
N VAL A 160 2.35 -11.66 -13.99
CA VAL A 160 3.60 -12.35 -14.38
C VAL A 160 3.44 -13.87 -14.57
N LEU A 161 2.21 -14.36 -14.73
CA LEU A 161 1.92 -15.78 -14.91
C LEU A 161 2.29 -16.27 -16.32
N SER A 162 2.67 -17.55 -16.44
CA SER A 162 2.87 -18.20 -17.74
C SER A 162 1.58 -18.79 -18.31
N ASN A 163 0.78 -19.45 -17.47
CA ASN A 163 -0.47 -20.07 -17.91
C ASN A 163 -1.61 -19.77 -16.95
N LEU A 164 -2.78 -19.46 -17.49
CA LEU A 164 -3.97 -19.16 -16.73
C LEU A 164 -5.15 -19.94 -17.29
N THR A 165 -5.84 -20.67 -16.41
CA THR A 165 -7.05 -21.43 -16.78
C THR A 165 -8.21 -21.10 -15.86
N PHE A 166 -9.38 -20.81 -16.46
CA PHE A 166 -10.66 -20.68 -15.77
C PHE A 166 -11.62 -21.74 -16.29
N GLU A 167 -12.22 -22.50 -15.39
CA GLU A 167 -13.15 -23.58 -15.71
C GLU A 167 -14.42 -23.45 -14.86
N ALA A 168 -15.57 -23.29 -15.51
CA ALA A 168 -16.88 -23.26 -14.85
C ALA A 168 -16.96 -22.23 -13.70
N ILE A 169 -16.50 -21.00 -13.91
CA ILE A 169 -16.59 -19.93 -12.90
C ILE A 169 -18.08 -19.55 -12.71
N PRO A 170 -18.62 -19.64 -11.48
CA PRO A 170 -20.06 -19.59 -11.25
C PRO A 170 -20.66 -18.18 -11.32
N LYS A 171 -19.86 -17.13 -11.10
CA LYS A 171 -20.28 -15.73 -11.16
C LYS A 171 -19.64 -14.99 -12.35
N PRO A 172 -20.29 -13.96 -12.90
CA PRO A 172 -19.72 -13.18 -14.01
C PRO A 172 -18.38 -12.54 -13.61
N LEU A 173 -17.30 -12.89 -14.31
CA LEU A 173 -15.95 -12.46 -13.98
C LEU A 173 -15.61 -11.09 -14.60
N MET A 174 -15.07 -10.18 -13.81
CA MET A 174 -14.52 -8.89 -14.25
C MET A 174 -13.00 -8.96 -14.26
N ILE A 175 -12.39 -8.50 -15.37
CA ILE A 175 -10.96 -8.51 -15.61
C ILE A 175 -10.51 -7.11 -16.09
N PRO A 176 -10.30 -6.15 -15.15
CA PRO A 176 -9.92 -4.80 -15.49
C PRO A 176 -8.40 -4.57 -15.44
N SER A 177 -7.86 -3.96 -16.49
CA SER A 177 -6.53 -3.32 -16.53
C SER A 177 -5.36 -4.22 -16.09
N LEU A 178 -5.41 -5.52 -16.40
CA LEU A 178 -4.32 -6.45 -16.08
C LEU A 178 -3.25 -6.43 -17.17
N ASP A 179 -1.98 -6.39 -16.76
CA ASP A 179 -0.86 -6.63 -17.68
C ASP A 179 -0.55 -8.12 -17.78
N TRP A 180 -0.99 -8.77 -18.86
CA TRP A 180 -0.69 -10.17 -19.18
C TRP A 180 0.35 -10.30 -20.29
N SER A 181 1.28 -9.35 -20.37
CA SER A 181 2.38 -9.40 -21.35
C SER A 181 3.30 -10.61 -21.18
N SER A 182 3.35 -11.24 -20.01
CA SER A 182 4.13 -12.46 -19.77
C SER A 182 3.35 -13.76 -20.02
N LEU A 183 2.04 -13.68 -20.27
CA LEU A 183 1.18 -14.84 -20.40
C LEU A 183 1.40 -15.57 -21.74
N GLU A 184 1.62 -16.88 -21.67
CA GLU A 184 1.81 -17.75 -22.84
C GLU A 184 0.51 -18.44 -23.24
N ASN A 185 -0.28 -18.89 -22.25
CA ASN A 185 -1.55 -19.58 -22.50
C ASN A 185 -2.69 -19.04 -21.61
N LEU A 186 -3.82 -18.72 -22.25
CA LEU A 186 -5.09 -18.41 -21.57
C LEU A 186 -6.17 -19.38 -22.04
N ASN A 187 -6.73 -20.15 -21.10
CA ASN A 187 -7.86 -21.04 -21.36
C ASN A 187 -9.06 -20.63 -20.50
N VAL A 188 -10.20 -20.37 -21.13
CA VAL A 188 -11.45 -20.08 -20.44
C VAL A 188 -12.53 -21.02 -20.97
N THR A 189 -13.09 -21.81 -20.06
CA THR A 189 -14.12 -22.79 -20.37
C THR A 189 -15.35 -22.57 -19.49
N SER A 190 -16.54 -22.55 -20.11
CA SER A 190 -17.85 -22.47 -19.42
C SER A 190 -17.95 -21.31 -18.42
N THR A 191 -17.45 -20.13 -18.79
CA THR A 191 -17.38 -18.96 -17.91
C THR A 191 -18.00 -17.73 -18.58
N LEU A 192 -18.73 -16.92 -17.82
CA LEU A 192 -19.21 -15.62 -18.25
C LEU A 192 -18.22 -14.55 -17.80
N ILE A 193 -17.66 -13.77 -18.72
CA ILE A 193 -16.82 -12.60 -18.43
C ILE A 193 -17.67 -11.36 -18.64
N SER A 194 -18.02 -10.66 -17.56
CA SER A 194 -18.85 -9.47 -17.62
C SER A 194 -18.12 -8.29 -18.23
N ALA A 195 -16.83 -8.14 -17.94
CA ALA A 195 -15.96 -7.14 -18.54
C ALA A 195 -14.52 -7.64 -18.64
N MET A 196 -13.88 -7.45 -19.80
CA MET A 196 -12.44 -7.55 -19.99
C MET A 196 -11.97 -6.23 -20.59
N SER A 197 -11.37 -5.37 -19.77
CA SER A 197 -11.08 -3.98 -20.15
C SER A 197 -9.61 -3.66 -20.00
N ASN A 198 -9.00 -3.11 -21.06
CA ASN A 198 -7.59 -2.68 -21.07
C ASN A 198 -6.58 -3.74 -20.58
N VAL A 199 -6.89 -5.02 -20.80
CA VAL A 199 -5.95 -6.11 -20.52
C VAL A 199 -4.86 -6.09 -21.59
N ARG A 200 -3.59 -6.06 -21.19
CA ARG A 200 -2.45 -6.04 -22.12
C ARG A 200 -2.00 -7.46 -22.42
N PHE A 201 -1.85 -7.78 -23.70
CA PHE A 201 -1.20 -9.02 -24.14
C PHE A 201 0.05 -8.67 -24.96
N SER A 202 1.02 -9.59 -24.99
CA SER A 202 2.20 -9.47 -25.85
C SER A 202 2.30 -10.64 -26.83
N SER A 203 3.28 -10.59 -27.73
CA SER A 203 3.60 -11.69 -28.65
C SER A 203 4.01 -13.00 -27.95
N LYS A 204 4.22 -13.01 -26.63
CA LYS A 204 4.42 -14.25 -25.86
C LYS A 204 3.15 -15.12 -25.81
N LEU A 205 1.97 -14.54 -25.99
CA LEU A 205 0.72 -15.29 -26.01
C LEU A 205 0.67 -16.19 -27.25
N VAL A 206 0.83 -17.49 -27.05
CA VAL A 206 0.82 -18.51 -28.12
C VAL A 206 -0.46 -19.34 -28.10
N GLY A 207 -1.06 -19.53 -26.93
CA GLY A 207 -2.32 -20.27 -26.76
C GLY A 207 -3.43 -19.39 -26.22
N LEU A 208 -4.55 -19.36 -26.93
CA LEU A 208 -5.77 -18.69 -26.47
C LEU A 208 -6.95 -19.60 -26.77
N GLU A 209 -7.71 -19.94 -25.74
CA GLU A 209 -8.84 -20.86 -25.87
C GLU A 209 -10.06 -20.32 -25.14
N PHE A 210 -11.17 -20.22 -25.87
CA PHE A 210 -12.49 -19.89 -25.34
C PHE A 210 -13.47 -21.00 -25.72
N ARG A 211 -13.97 -21.73 -24.73
CA ARG A 211 -15.01 -22.76 -24.91
C ARG A 211 -16.24 -22.40 -24.09
N ASN A 212 -17.42 -22.41 -24.71
CA ASN A 212 -18.69 -22.07 -24.05
C ASN A 212 -18.59 -20.78 -23.20
N THR A 213 -17.89 -19.77 -23.71
CA THR A 213 -17.55 -18.55 -22.97
C THR A 213 -18.20 -17.35 -23.63
N LYS A 214 -18.79 -16.47 -22.82
CA LYS A 214 -19.37 -15.21 -23.29
C LYS A 214 -18.65 -14.05 -22.64
N ILE A 215 -18.22 -13.07 -23.44
CA ILE A 215 -17.63 -11.83 -22.95
C ILE A 215 -18.59 -10.69 -23.27
N THR A 216 -19.15 -10.01 -22.27
CA THR A 216 -20.22 -9.02 -22.51
C THR A 216 -19.72 -7.60 -22.72
N ASP A 217 -18.53 -7.28 -22.22
CA ASP A 217 -17.87 -5.99 -22.43
C ASP A 217 -16.36 -6.15 -22.65
N TRP A 218 -15.93 -6.23 -23.92
CA TRP A 218 -14.52 -6.36 -24.27
C TRP A 218 -13.95 -5.08 -24.87
N THR A 219 -13.09 -4.41 -24.11
CA THR A 219 -12.39 -3.18 -24.52
C THR A 219 -10.87 -3.37 -24.43
N MET A 220 -10.12 -2.85 -25.40
CA MET A 220 -8.67 -3.03 -25.48
C MET A 220 -7.95 -1.90 -26.22
N THR A 221 -6.62 -1.88 -26.13
CA THR A 221 -5.76 -0.99 -26.92
C THR A 221 -5.51 -1.55 -28.32
N ARG A 222 -4.99 -0.71 -29.22
CA ARG A 222 -4.62 -1.13 -30.59
C ARG A 222 -3.55 -2.23 -30.59
N ASP A 223 -2.54 -2.10 -29.73
CA ASP A 223 -1.46 -3.09 -29.60
C ASP A 223 -1.99 -4.45 -29.18
N THR A 224 -2.87 -4.46 -28.17
CA THR A 224 -3.50 -5.70 -27.69
C THR A 224 -4.33 -6.35 -28.80
N PHE A 225 -5.11 -5.55 -29.53
CA PHE A 225 -5.88 -6.06 -30.67
C PHE A 225 -4.96 -6.73 -31.69
N ASP A 226 -3.84 -6.10 -32.04
CA ASP A 226 -2.91 -6.62 -33.05
C ASP A 226 -2.22 -7.91 -32.60
N VAL A 227 -1.94 -8.05 -31.30
CA VAL A 227 -1.47 -9.31 -30.72
C VAL A 227 -2.54 -10.38 -30.84
N LEU A 228 -3.73 -10.14 -30.27
CA LEU A 228 -4.81 -11.14 -30.23
C LEU A 228 -5.20 -11.60 -31.63
N ASN A 229 -5.29 -10.69 -32.59
CA ASN A 229 -5.70 -11.00 -33.95
C ASN A 229 -4.70 -11.93 -34.69
N LYS A 230 -3.43 -11.99 -34.24
CA LYS A 230 -2.41 -12.91 -34.79
C LYS A 230 -2.41 -14.27 -34.11
N VAL A 231 -2.93 -14.39 -32.89
CA VAL A 231 -2.94 -15.65 -32.15
C VAL A 231 -3.87 -16.67 -32.80
N ASN A 232 -3.45 -17.93 -32.85
CA ASN A 232 -4.30 -19.01 -33.30
C ASN A 232 -5.28 -19.44 -32.20
N ALA A 233 -6.32 -18.63 -31.99
CA ALA A 233 -7.30 -18.87 -30.94
C ALA A 233 -8.21 -20.07 -31.25
N VAL A 234 -8.44 -20.92 -30.26
CA VAL A 234 -9.43 -22.00 -30.28
C VAL A 234 -10.74 -21.46 -29.73
N LEU A 235 -11.76 -21.36 -30.59
CA LEU A 235 -13.04 -20.73 -30.26
C LEU A 235 -14.15 -21.76 -30.47
N VAL A 236 -14.84 -22.15 -29.39
CA VAL A 236 -15.94 -23.13 -29.44
C VAL A 236 -17.13 -22.57 -28.70
N ASN A 237 -18.27 -22.41 -29.39
CA ASN A 237 -19.52 -21.88 -28.81
C ASN A 237 -19.31 -20.63 -27.94
N SER A 238 -18.49 -19.70 -28.39
CA SER A 238 -18.07 -18.53 -27.61
C SER A 238 -18.30 -17.24 -28.40
N THR A 239 -18.66 -16.17 -27.70
CA THR A 239 -19.02 -14.87 -28.31
C THR A 239 -18.44 -13.70 -27.50
N SER A 240 -18.24 -12.56 -28.14
CA SER A 240 -17.95 -11.30 -27.46
C SER A 240 -18.81 -10.13 -27.93
N THR A 241 -19.19 -9.28 -26.98
CA THR A 241 -19.88 -8.00 -27.20
C THR A 241 -19.21 -6.89 -26.40
N TYR A 242 -19.64 -5.67 -26.63
CA TYR A 242 -19.25 -4.48 -25.89
C TYR A 242 -20.37 -3.44 -25.95
N ASP A 243 -20.30 -2.41 -25.11
CA ASP A 243 -21.24 -1.29 -25.13
C ASP A 243 -20.87 -0.27 -26.22
N PRO A 244 -21.66 -0.13 -27.31
CA PRO A 244 -21.33 0.78 -28.41
C PRO A 244 -21.35 2.26 -28.01
N SER A 245 -22.16 2.62 -27.01
CA SER A 245 -22.28 4.00 -26.53
C SER A 245 -21.03 4.43 -25.77
N LYS A 246 -20.48 3.54 -24.94
CA LYS A 246 -19.20 3.74 -24.23
C LYS A 246 -17.99 3.69 -25.16
N CYS A 247 -18.07 2.87 -26.21
CA CYS A 247 -16.98 2.79 -27.18
C CYS A 247 -16.82 4.11 -27.96
N THR A 248 -17.93 4.63 -28.49
CA THR A 248 -17.92 5.82 -29.35
C THR A 248 -17.62 7.10 -28.57
N SER A 249 -18.11 7.22 -27.33
CA SER A 249 -17.86 8.38 -26.46
C SER A 249 -16.41 8.48 -25.94
N GLY A 250 -15.67 7.37 -25.93
CA GLY A 250 -14.26 7.32 -25.52
C GLY A 250 -13.27 7.29 -26.70
N GLU A 251 -13.63 7.82 -27.87
CA GLU A 251 -12.82 7.78 -29.10
C GLU A 251 -12.41 6.37 -29.56
N GLY A 252 -13.18 5.35 -29.15
CA GLY A 252 -12.95 3.96 -29.53
C GLY A 252 -13.57 3.59 -30.88
N LYS A 253 -13.01 2.58 -31.53
CA LYS A 253 -13.48 2.02 -32.79
C LYS A 253 -13.91 0.56 -32.62
N THR A 254 -15.09 0.24 -33.16
CA THR A 254 -15.57 -1.13 -33.32
C THR A 254 -14.66 -1.91 -34.28
N MET A 255 -14.14 -3.06 -33.83
CA MET A 255 -13.36 -3.96 -34.66
C MET A 255 -13.76 -5.41 -34.43
N ALA A 256 -13.66 -6.24 -35.47
CA ALA A 256 -13.86 -7.68 -35.38
C ALA A 256 -12.51 -8.37 -35.16
N LEU A 257 -12.41 -9.21 -34.12
CA LEU A 257 -11.26 -10.08 -33.92
C LEU A 257 -11.42 -11.34 -34.75
N TRP A 258 -10.32 -11.80 -35.36
CA TRP A 258 -10.29 -13.03 -36.15
C TRP A 258 -11.35 -13.08 -37.24
N SER A 259 -11.58 -11.95 -37.91
CA SER A 259 -12.63 -11.77 -38.93
C SER A 259 -12.56 -12.76 -40.08
N SER A 260 -11.40 -13.35 -40.35
CA SER A 260 -11.23 -14.42 -41.34
C SER A 260 -11.78 -15.78 -40.89
N ARG A 261 -12.14 -15.94 -39.61
CA ARG A 261 -12.57 -17.19 -38.97
C ARG A 261 -13.95 -17.11 -38.34
N THR A 262 -14.34 -15.96 -37.79
CA THR A 262 -15.63 -15.77 -37.10
C THR A 262 -16.07 -14.31 -37.10
N SER A 263 -17.38 -14.09 -37.06
CA SER A 263 -18.02 -12.78 -36.83
C SER A 263 -18.48 -12.57 -35.38
N ASP A 264 -18.36 -13.59 -34.53
CA ASP A 264 -18.94 -13.62 -33.19
C ASP A 264 -18.12 -12.85 -32.14
N PHE A 265 -16.94 -12.36 -32.55
CA PHE A 265 -16.03 -11.62 -31.70
C PHE A 265 -15.88 -10.18 -32.16
N THR A 266 -16.68 -9.31 -31.55
CA THR A 266 -16.60 -7.86 -31.72
C THR A 266 -16.06 -7.21 -30.45
N VAL A 267 -15.18 -6.23 -30.63
CA VAL A 267 -14.49 -5.55 -29.53
C VAL A 267 -14.43 -4.04 -29.77
N CYS A 268 -14.30 -3.29 -28.69
CA CYS A 268 -13.98 -1.86 -28.75
C CYS A 268 -12.48 -1.63 -28.62
N VAL A 269 -11.85 -1.06 -29.65
CA VAL A 269 -10.43 -0.69 -29.63
C VAL A 269 -10.30 0.79 -29.37
N ARG A 270 -9.67 1.18 -28.26
CA ARG A 270 -9.40 2.57 -27.93
C ARG A 270 -8.18 3.08 -28.70
N ILE A 271 -8.31 4.26 -29.29
CA ILE A 271 -7.22 4.94 -29.99
C ILE A 271 -6.47 5.77 -28.94
N GLU A 272 -5.27 5.34 -28.58
CA GLU A 272 -4.37 6.20 -27.82
C GLU A 272 -3.89 7.32 -28.75
N THR A 273 -4.15 8.58 -28.40
CA THR A 273 -3.57 9.73 -29.08
C THR A 273 -2.08 9.83 -28.74
N THR A 274 -1.28 8.97 -29.36
CA THR A 274 0.18 9.10 -29.40
C THR A 274 0.55 10.37 -30.16
N SER A 275 1.00 11.38 -29.42
CA SER A 275 1.83 12.44 -30.00
C SER A 275 3.15 11.80 -30.48
N SER A 276 3.44 11.96 -31.77
CA SER A 276 4.67 11.53 -32.44
C SER A 276 4.93 12.45 -33.65
N PRO A 277 6.17 12.56 -34.12
CA PRO A 277 6.80 13.83 -34.47
C PRO A 277 6.49 14.37 -35.89
N THR A 278 6.58 15.69 -35.95
CA THR A 278 6.71 16.65 -37.07
C THR A 278 6.69 16.13 -38.52
N SER A 279 5.72 16.63 -39.30
CA SER A 279 5.97 17.16 -40.67
C SER A 279 4.81 18.03 -41.20
N SER A 280 5.11 19.32 -41.37
CA SER A 280 4.64 20.29 -42.39
C SER A 280 3.15 20.48 -42.72
N THR A 281 2.66 21.70 -42.42
CA THR A 281 1.77 22.63 -43.20
C THR A 281 0.59 22.06 -43.99
N THR A 282 -0.65 22.57 -43.89
CA THR A 282 -1.08 23.96 -44.17
C THR A 282 -2.42 24.34 -43.50
N THR A 283 -2.55 25.64 -43.27
CA THR A 283 -3.64 26.43 -42.68
C THR A 283 -5.04 26.32 -43.31
N ASN A 284 -6.09 26.53 -42.50
CA ASN A 284 -7.30 27.28 -42.89
C ASN A 284 -7.86 28.08 -41.68
N VAL A 285 -7.72 29.40 -41.73
CA VAL A 285 -7.90 30.39 -40.64
C VAL A 285 -9.36 30.87 -40.49
N GLY A 286 -10.34 30.24 -41.13
CA GLY A 286 -11.70 30.78 -41.22
C GLY A 286 -12.66 30.54 -40.04
N LEU A 287 -12.38 29.62 -39.12
CA LEU A 287 -13.39 29.13 -38.14
C LEU A 287 -13.09 29.41 -36.66
N ILE A 288 -11.90 29.92 -36.34
CA ILE A 288 -11.45 30.12 -34.94
C ILE A 288 -11.88 31.50 -34.37
N VAL A 289 -12.32 32.43 -35.22
CA VAL A 289 -12.69 33.79 -34.77
C VAL A 289 -14.14 33.89 -34.27
N GLY A 290 -15.00 32.91 -34.57
CA GLY A 290 -16.42 32.94 -34.17
C GLY A 290 -16.72 32.41 -32.76
N LEU A 291 -15.93 31.46 -32.25
CA LEU A 291 -16.20 30.78 -30.98
C LEU A 291 -15.49 31.41 -29.77
N SER A 292 -14.49 32.26 -29.99
CA SER A 292 -13.67 32.88 -28.95
C SER A 292 -14.32 34.13 -28.33
N VAL A 293 -15.24 34.81 -29.01
CA VAL A 293 -15.93 36.00 -28.48
C VAL A 293 -17.08 35.65 -27.54
N GLY A 294 -17.79 34.53 -27.78
CA GLY A 294 -18.92 34.10 -26.96
C GLY A 294 -18.52 33.58 -25.56
N ALA A 295 -17.40 32.87 -25.46
CA ALA A 295 -16.93 32.30 -24.20
C ALA A 295 -16.40 33.38 -23.22
N VAL A 296 -15.78 34.44 -23.75
CA VAL A 296 -15.25 35.54 -22.93
C VAL A 296 -16.39 36.41 -22.37
N ALA A 297 -17.47 36.61 -23.13
CA ALA A 297 -18.65 37.33 -22.66
C ALA A 297 -19.40 36.57 -21.54
N LEU A 298 -19.47 35.24 -21.63
CA LEU A 298 -20.10 34.39 -20.61
C LEU A 298 -19.29 34.35 -19.30
N LEU A 299 -17.96 34.29 -19.39
CA LEU A 299 -17.07 34.32 -18.23
C LEU A 299 -17.10 35.69 -17.52
N GLY A 300 -17.18 36.79 -18.29
CA GLY A 300 -17.33 38.14 -17.74
C GLY A 300 -18.64 38.31 -16.95
N ALA A 301 -19.75 37.75 -17.44
CA ALA A 301 -21.04 37.81 -16.77
C ALA A 301 -21.06 37.00 -15.45
N ILE A 302 -20.42 35.83 -15.42
CA ILE A 302 -20.33 34.99 -14.22
C ILE A 302 -19.50 35.69 -13.13
N VAL A 303 -18.37 36.31 -13.49
CA VAL A 303 -17.53 37.05 -12.55
C VAL A 303 -18.27 38.29 -11.99
N ALA A 304 -19.05 39.00 -12.81
CA ALA A 304 -19.84 40.14 -12.36
C ALA A 304 -20.96 39.74 -11.36
N VAL A 305 -21.60 38.58 -11.56
CA VAL A 305 -22.61 38.04 -10.63
C VAL A 305 -21.97 37.59 -9.30
N LEU A 306 -20.77 37.01 -9.34
CA LEU A 306 -20.04 36.63 -8.13
C LEU A 306 -19.52 37.85 -7.35
N TYR A 307 -19.10 38.91 -8.06
CA TYR A 307 -18.59 40.13 -7.44
C TYR A 307 -19.70 40.96 -6.77
N THR A 308 -20.90 40.98 -7.36
CA THR A 308 -22.07 41.65 -6.79
C THR A 308 -22.62 40.92 -5.55
N LYS A 309 -22.53 39.59 -5.48
CA LYS A 309 -22.87 38.82 -4.27
C LYS A 309 -21.91 39.03 -3.10
N LYS A 310 -20.62 39.32 -3.38
CA LYS A 310 -19.61 39.54 -2.32
C LYS A 310 -19.64 40.95 -1.73
N LYS A 311 -20.19 41.95 -2.43
CA LYS A 311 -20.23 43.36 -1.99
C LYS A 311 -21.42 43.72 -1.09
N PHE A 312 -22.41 42.83 -0.93
CA PHE A 312 -23.61 43.07 -0.10
C PHE A 312 -23.59 42.40 1.29
N SER A 313 -22.53 41.72 1.70
CA SER A 313 -22.34 41.34 3.11
C SER A 313 -21.42 42.33 3.81
N LYS A 314 -22.01 43.27 4.57
CA LYS A 314 -21.28 44.11 5.53
C LYS A 314 -21.04 43.34 6.85
N PRO A 315 -19.95 43.64 7.58
CA PRO A 315 -19.70 43.06 8.90
C PRO A 315 -20.44 43.85 9.98
N SER A 316 -21.08 43.14 10.91
CA SER A 316 -21.62 43.70 12.16
C SER A 316 -20.90 43.10 13.35
N HIS A 317 -20.28 43.98 14.14
CA HIS A 317 -19.68 43.72 15.44
C HIS A 317 -20.82 43.61 16.46
N ASP A 318 -21.02 42.45 17.08
CA ASP A 318 -21.70 42.36 18.38
C ASP A 318 -21.33 41.06 19.11
N GLY A 319 -21.06 41.18 20.40
CA GLY A 319 -20.69 40.09 21.29
C GLY A 319 -21.89 39.18 21.54
N SER A 320 -21.75 37.92 21.15
CA SER A 320 -22.65 36.86 21.57
C SER A 320 -21.96 35.52 21.33
N THR A 321 -21.75 34.79 22.42
CA THR A 321 -21.44 33.36 22.47
C THR A 321 -22.25 32.60 21.42
N ARG A 322 -21.62 32.27 20.30
CA ARG A 322 -22.17 31.30 19.35
C ARG A 322 -21.87 29.91 19.89
N ASN A 323 -22.88 29.32 20.52
CA ASN A 323 -22.98 27.87 20.58
C ASN A 323 -22.99 27.35 19.14
N GLU A 324 -21.87 26.83 18.67
CA GLU A 324 -21.88 25.87 17.57
C GLU A 324 -22.71 24.68 18.04
N SER A 325 -23.89 24.51 17.44
CA SER A 325 -24.61 23.25 17.50
C SER A 325 -23.76 22.20 16.77
N THR A 326 -22.77 21.64 17.47
CA THR A 326 -22.00 20.48 17.04
C THR A 326 -22.93 19.29 16.97
N ALA A 327 -23.46 18.99 15.79
CA ALA A 327 -23.98 17.66 15.53
C ALA A 327 -22.83 16.67 15.78
N ALA A 328 -23.02 15.76 16.74
CA ALA A 328 -22.00 14.78 17.09
C ALA A 328 -21.64 13.94 15.84
N PRO A 329 -20.35 13.57 15.66
CA PRO A 329 -19.95 12.69 14.56
C PRO A 329 -20.82 11.42 14.57
N SER A 330 -21.33 11.04 13.40
CA SER A 330 -22.15 9.83 13.25
C SER A 330 -21.38 8.76 12.48
N LEU A 331 -21.51 7.52 12.94
CA LEU A 331 -20.89 6.36 12.31
C LEU A 331 -21.80 5.85 11.18
N THR A 332 -21.26 5.68 9.98
CA THR A 332 -21.99 5.07 8.86
C THR A 332 -21.78 3.56 8.90
N GLY A 333 -22.83 2.81 9.24
CA GLY A 333 -22.75 1.38 9.59
C GLY A 333 -22.58 1.21 11.11
N GLY A 334 -23.32 0.28 11.73
CA GLY A 334 -23.35 0.12 13.20
C GLY A 334 -21.96 -0.13 13.81
N ALA A 335 -21.79 0.20 15.09
CA ALA A 335 -20.50 0.13 15.81
C ALA A 335 -19.90 -1.28 15.99
N GLY A 336 -20.57 -2.34 15.51
CA GLY A 336 -20.17 -3.74 15.67
C GLY A 336 -18.99 -4.20 14.81
N GLY A 337 -18.04 -3.32 14.47
CA GLY A 337 -16.92 -3.62 13.59
C GLY A 337 -15.60 -2.90 13.89
N VAL A 338 -15.51 -2.16 15.00
CA VAL A 338 -14.28 -1.45 15.41
C VAL A 338 -13.70 -2.11 16.66
N ASP A 339 -12.43 -2.53 16.60
CA ASP A 339 -11.70 -3.16 17.70
C ASP A 339 -11.12 -2.12 18.67
N MET A 340 -11.97 -1.53 19.51
CA MET A 340 -11.52 -0.60 20.55
C MET A 340 -10.75 -1.28 21.68
N ASP A 341 -10.89 -2.59 21.86
CA ASP A 341 -10.23 -3.34 22.92
C ASP A 341 -8.70 -3.33 22.74
N ALA A 342 -8.24 -3.21 21.50
CA ALA A 342 -6.83 -3.00 21.16
C ALA A 342 -6.18 -1.79 21.86
N LEU A 343 -6.95 -0.78 22.28
CA LEU A 343 -6.45 0.43 22.93
C LEU A 343 -6.54 0.40 24.46
N THR A 344 -7.01 -0.70 25.05
CA THR A 344 -7.28 -0.80 26.49
C THR A 344 -6.04 -0.52 27.34
N LEU A 345 -4.87 -0.99 26.91
CA LEU A 345 -3.61 -0.85 27.65
C LEU A 345 -3.08 0.59 27.68
N VAL A 346 -3.54 1.45 26.78
CA VAL A 346 -3.13 2.86 26.68
C VAL A 346 -4.26 3.83 26.99
N ARG A 347 -5.34 3.33 27.61
CA ARG A 347 -6.55 4.12 27.84
C ARG A 347 -6.33 5.16 28.94
N LEU A 348 -6.54 6.42 28.60
CA LEU A 348 -6.60 7.55 29.53
C LEU A 348 -8.06 7.87 29.90
N ASN A 349 -8.24 8.57 31.02
CA ASN A 349 -9.53 9.13 31.39
C ASN A 349 -9.86 10.33 30.49
N ASP A 350 -10.96 10.25 29.73
CA ASP A 350 -11.36 11.30 28.78
C ASP A 350 -11.57 12.67 29.44
N SER A 351 -11.98 12.68 30.73
CA SER A 351 -12.21 13.91 31.48
C SER A 351 -10.94 14.64 31.91
N GLU A 352 -9.79 13.98 31.87
CA GLU A 352 -8.48 14.55 32.23
C GLU A 352 -7.75 15.16 31.02
N VAL A 353 -8.27 14.97 29.80
CA VAL A 353 -7.69 15.51 28.57
C VAL A 353 -8.47 16.73 28.11
N HIS A 354 -7.88 17.91 28.27
CA HIS A 354 -8.50 19.18 27.91
C HIS A 354 -7.98 19.67 26.57
N LEU A 355 -8.88 19.96 25.62
CA LEU A 355 -8.53 20.54 24.33
C LEU A 355 -8.54 22.08 24.44
N ASP A 356 -7.52 22.72 23.87
CA ASP A 356 -7.40 24.17 23.77
C ASP A 356 -7.65 24.60 22.31
N ARG A 357 -6.60 24.92 21.55
CA ARG A 357 -6.68 25.39 20.16
C ARG A 357 -6.23 24.35 19.15
N ILE A 358 -6.67 24.48 17.91
CA ILE A 358 -6.19 23.65 16.80
C ILE A 358 -4.75 24.03 16.45
N LEU A 359 -3.86 23.03 16.38
CA LEU A 359 -2.48 23.15 15.87
C LEU A 359 -2.42 22.92 14.37
N GLY A 360 -3.22 21.99 13.85
CA GLY A 360 -3.26 21.67 12.41
C GLY A 360 -4.54 20.95 12.01
N SER A 361 -4.97 21.17 10.76
CA SER A 361 -6.12 20.51 10.16
C SER A 361 -5.70 19.74 8.92
N GLY A 362 -5.84 18.41 8.97
CA GLY A 362 -5.66 17.53 7.83
C GLY A 362 -6.97 17.24 7.09
N ALA A 363 -6.91 16.40 6.06
CA ALA A 363 -8.08 15.99 5.29
C ALA A 363 -9.10 15.18 6.12
N PHE A 364 -8.62 14.44 7.14
CA PHE A 364 -9.43 13.48 7.90
C PHE A 364 -9.38 13.69 9.43
N ALA A 365 -8.38 14.42 9.93
CA ALA A 365 -8.19 14.64 11.35
C ALA A 365 -7.72 16.06 11.64
N ASN A 366 -8.07 16.57 12.82
CA ASN A 366 -7.51 17.77 13.41
C ASN A 366 -6.55 17.38 14.54
N VAL A 367 -5.45 18.10 14.65
CA VAL A 367 -4.53 18.04 15.78
C VAL A 367 -4.77 19.28 16.64
N TRP A 368 -5.05 19.06 17.91
CA TRP A 368 -5.31 20.09 18.90
C TRP A 368 -4.12 20.19 19.84
N LEU A 369 -3.83 21.40 20.32
CA LEU A 369 -3.11 21.58 21.55
C LEU A 369 -4.07 21.23 22.68
N GLY A 370 -3.57 20.55 23.69
CA GLY A 370 -4.32 20.26 24.90
C GLY A 370 -3.43 20.19 26.12
N THR A 371 -4.06 19.85 27.24
CA THR A 371 -3.40 19.62 28.52
C THR A 371 -3.82 18.28 29.09
N TYR A 372 -2.87 17.52 29.61
CA TYR A 372 -3.08 16.27 30.35
C TYR A 372 -2.09 16.21 31.51
N ASN A 373 -2.55 15.96 32.74
CA ASN A 373 -1.73 16.01 33.96
C ASN A 373 -0.87 17.29 34.07
N ASP A 374 -1.49 18.45 33.79
CA ASP A 374 -0.84 19.78 33.77
C ASP A 374 0.32 19.95 32.76
N GLU A 375 0.53 18.98 31.86
CA GLU A 375 1.51 19.07 30.77
C GLU A 375 0.84 19.32 29.43
N LEU A 376 1.53 20.06 28.55
CA LEU A 376 1.07 20.31 27.19
C LEU A 376 1.17 19.03 26.34
N VAL A 377 0.10 18.72 25.63
CA VAL A 377 -0.02 17.54 24.76
C VAL A 377 -0.57 17.91 23.38
N ALA A 378 -0.26 17.10 22.38
CA ALA A 378 -0.89 17.15 21.08
C ALA A 378 -2.00 16.08 21.02
N VAL A 379 -3.22 16.47 20.63
CA VAL A 379 -4.38 15.58 20.59
C VAL A 379 -4.93 15.49 19.18
N LYS A 380 -4.71 14.35 18.53
CA LYS A 380 -5.23 14.06 17.18
C LYS A 380 -6.63 13.43 17.29
N LYS A 381 -7.59 13.97 16.54
CA LYS A 381 -8.99 13.53 16.51
C LYS A 381 -9.55 13.61 15.10
N LEU A 382 -10.32 12.61 14.67
CA LEU A 382 -11.04 12.64 13.39
C LEU A 382 -12.01 13.84 13.32
N SER A 383 -12.04 14.53 12.17
CA SER A 383 -12.74 15.82 11.99
C SER A 383 -13.97 15.77 11.06
N ALA A 384 -14.30 14.59 10.50
CA ALA A 384 -15.40 14.42 9.57
C ALA A 384 -16.78 14.30 10.26
N GLN A 385 -17.82 14.88 9.64
CA GLN A 385 -19.22 14.78 10.12
C GLN A 385 -19.76 13.33 10.03
N SER A 386 -19.31 12.59 9.02
CA SER A 386 -19.58 11.17 8.84
C SER A 386 -18.27 10.40 8.79
N ILE A 387 -18.07 9.48 9.74
CA ILE A 387 -16.86 8.65 9.83
C ILE A 387 -17.27 7.22 9.45
N SER A 388 -16.58 6.64 8.47
CA SER A 388 -16.78 5.23 8.13
C SER A 388 -16.11 4.31 9.16
N VAL A 389 -16.62 3.10 9.33
CA VAL A 389 -16.02 2.07 10.20
C VAL A 389 -14.56 1.83 9.84
N THR A 390 -14.23 1.78 8.55
CA THR A 390 -12.87 1.55 8.05
C THR A 390 -11.90 2.69 8.42
N GLN A 391 -12.33 3.95 8.29
CA GLN A 391 -11.52 5.10 8.71
C GLN A 391 -11.29 5.11 10.22
N LEU A 392 -12.33 4.78 10.99
CA LEU A 392 -12.19 4.69 12.43
C LEU A 392 -11.26 3.55 12.85
N GLN A 393 -11.37 2.38 12.23
CA GLN A 393 -10.47 1.25 12.48
C GLN A 393 -9.03 1.58 12.09
N SER A 394 -8.80 2.23 10.95
CA SER A 394 -7.45 2.66 10.54
C SER A 394 -6.81 3.61 11.55
N PHE A 395 -7.61 4.52 12.13
CA PHE A 395 -7.12 5.42 13.18
C PHE A 395 -6.84 4.68 14.51
N VAL A 396 -7.65 3.68 14.85
CA VAL A 396 -7.38 2.79 16.00
C VAL A 396 -6.09 2.00 15.80
N ASP A 397 -5.89 1.45 14.61
CA ASP A 397 -4.66 0.73 14.26
C ASP A 397 -3.44 1.66 14.33
N GLU A 398 -3.60 2.96 13.99
CA GLU A 398 -2.54 3.97 14.06
C GLU A 398 -2.06 4.15 15.50
N ILE A 399 -3.00 4.35 16.42
CA ILE A 399 -2.72 4.48 17.85
C ILE A 399 -2.08 3.19 18.38
N LYS A 400 -2.57 2.02 17.96
CA LYS A 400 -2.02 0.72 18.37
C LYS A 400 -0.60 0.49 17.85
N LEU A 401 -0.27 0.99 16.66
CA LEU A 401 1.09 0.92 16.14
C LEU A 401 2.01 1.85 16.94
N MET A 402 1.58 3.09 17.17
CA MET A 402 2.34 4.07 17.94
C MET A 402 2.63 3.61 19.37
N SER A 403 1.71 2.86 19.99
CA SER A 403 1.91 2.34 21.36
C SER A 403 3.03 1.30 21.48
N GLN A 404 3.54 0.78 20.37
CA GLN A 404 4.63 -0.19 20.34
C GLN A 404 6.00 0.49 20.20
N PHE A 405 6.05 1.81 19.96
CA PHE A 405 7.30 2.52 19.75
C PHE A 405 7.92 2.99 21.05
N ASP A 406 9.20 2.67 21.20
CA ASP A 406 10.11 3.19 22.21
C ASP A 406 11.38 3.67 21.51
N CYS A 407 11.33 4.92 21.02
CA CYS A 407 12.41 5.53 20.26
C CYS A 407 12.43 7.05 20.49
N PRO A 408 13.59 7.64 20.87
CA PRO A 408 13.68 9.07 21.16
C PRO A 408 13.47 9.96 19.93
N TYR A 409 13.53 9.40 18.72
CA TYR A 409 13.38 10.11 17.45
C TYR A 409 11.99 9.93 16.81
N ILE A 410 11.05 9.33 17.55
CA ILE A 410 9.65 9.16 17.16
C ILE A 410 8.78 9.85 18.20
N VAL A 411 7.72 10.53 17.75
CA VAL A 411 6.76 11.18 18.64
C VAL A 411 6.10 10.13 19.53
N THR A 412 6.22 10.35 20.84
CA THR A 412 5.77 9.43 21.89
C THR A 412 4.26 9.50 22.04
N LEU A 413 3.61 8.33 22.03
CA LEU A 413 2.23 8.18 22.44
C LEU A 413 2.15 8.26 23.97
N ILE A 414 1.33 9.19 24.49
CA ILE A 414 1.00 9.27 25.91
C ILE A 414 -0.18 8.32 26.21
N GLY A 415 -1.16 8.27 25.31
CA GLY A 415 -2.26 7.32 25.39
C GLY A 415 -3.41 7.65 24.46
N ALA A 416 -4.57 7.05 24.71
CA ALA A 416 -5.79 7.32 23.96
C ALA A 416 -7.01 7.43 24.87
N CYS A 417 -7.95 8.30 24.53
CA CYS A 417 -9.19 8.45 25.30
C CYS A 417 -10.41 8.57 24.40
N TRP A 418 -11.55 8.09 24.90
CA TRP A 418 -12.83 8.12 24.20
C TRP A 418 -14.00 7.90 25.15
N ALA A 419 -15.10 8.61 24.91
CA ALA A 419 -16.41 8.31 25.50
C ALA A 419 -17.20 7.30 24.64
N ARG A 420 -17.16 7.48 23.31
CA ARG A 420 -17.70 6.57 22.29
C ARG A 420 -16.62 6.30 21.24
N PRO A 421 -16.68 5.20 20.47
CA PRO A 421 -15.65 4.90 19.46
C PRO A 421 -15.35 6.07 18.52
N VAL A 422 -16.39 6.77 18.03
CA VAL A 422 -16.24 7.96 17.14
C VAL A 422 -15.59 9.18 17.80
N ASP A 423 -15.48 9.20 19.13
CA ASP A 423 -14.87 10.28 19.89
C ASP A 423 -13.39 10.02 20.20
N VAL A 424 -12.81 8.93 19.68
CA VAL A 424 -11.43 8.53 19.97
C VAL A 424 -10.43 9.66 19.67
N LYS A 425 -9.55 9.89 20.64
CA LYS A 425 -8.46 10.86 20.62
C LYS A 425 -7.15 10.12 20.83
N CYS A 426 -6.17 10.40 19.97
CA CYS A 426 -4.78 10.02 20.17
C CYS A 426 -4.06 11.16 20.90
N VAL A 427 -3.50 10.88 22.08
CA VAL A 427 -2.80 11.85 22.93
C VAL A 427 -1.31 11.58 22.84
N MET A 428 -0.56 12.57 22.38
CA MET A 428 0.86 12.49 22.06
C MET A 428 1.61 13.63 22.77
N GLU A 429 2.92 13.48 22.89
CA GLU A 429 3.75 14.60 23.34
C GLU A 429 3.62 15.82 22.41
N TYR A 430 3.55 17.02 22.99
CA TYR A 430 3.51 18.26 22.22
C TYR A 430 4.91 18.69 21.78
N MET A 431 5.11 19.07 20.52
CA MET A 431 6.39 19.54 19.97
C MET A 431 6.29 21.06 19.70
N ASP A 432 7.06 21.85 20.46
CA ASP A 432 6.81 23.31 20.59
C ASP A 432 7.21 24.17 19.37
N SER A 433 8.00 23.62 18.46
CA SER A 433 8.55 24.35 17.31
C SER A 433 7.89 23.99 15.98
N GLY A 434 6.79 23.24 16.03
CA GLY A 434 5.98 22.90 14.85
C GLY A 434 6.63 21.89 13.91
N ASP A 435 6.21 21.90 12.65
CA ASP A 435 6.71 21.00 11.61
C ASP A 435 7.88 21.59 10.80
N MET A 436 8.74 20.73 10.26
CA MET A 436 9.93 21.12 9.50
C MET A 436 9.57 21.90 8.23
N LYS A 437 8.41 21.66 7.61
CA LYS A 437 8.00 22.42 6.42
C LYS A 437 7.74 23.89 6.78
N GLU A 438 7.11 24.17 7.91
CA GLU A 438 6.91 25.54 8.39
C GLU A 438 8.23 26.14 8.90
N TYR A 439 9.03 25.35 9.61
CA TYR A 439 10.33 25.79 10.10
C TYR A 439 11.26 26.23 8.96
N LEU A 440 11.40 25.43 7.90
CA LEU A 440 12.19 25.78 6.71
C LEU A 440 11.64 27.01 5.99
N ALA A 441 10.31 27.17 5.93
CA ALA A 441 9.69 28.32 5.25
C ALA A 441 9.85 29.65 6.01
N THR A 442 10.07 29.59 7.33
CA THR A 442 10.15 30.77 8.22
C THR A 442 11.58 31.13 8.61
N HIS A 443 12.55 30.24 8.37
CA HIS A 443 13.97 30.47 8.64
C HIS A 443 14.77 30.53 7.34
N SER A 444 15.61 31.56 7.17
CA SER A 444 16.53 31.62 6.03
C SER A 444 17.65 30.57 6.15
N ALA A 445 18.38 30.33 5.07
CA ALA A 445 19.52 29.40 5.06
C ALA A 445 20.65 29.84 6.01
N GLU A 446 20.76 31.14 6.31
CA GLU A 446 21.69 31.70 7.28
C GLU A 446 21.22 31.49 8.73
N GLN A 447 19.90 31.55 8.97
CA GLN A 447 19.31 31.31 10.29
C GLN A 447 19.27 29.83 10.65
N PHE A 448 19.24 28.95 9.64
CA PHE A 448 19.31 27.50 9.81
C PHE A 448 20.49 26.94 9.00
N PRO A 449 21.72 27.12 9.49
CA PRO A 449 22.92 26.67 8.80
C PRO A 449 23.04 25.14 8.80
N TRP A 450 23.91 24.61 7.93
CA TRP A 450 24.10 23.18 7.76
C TRP A 450 24.53 22.45 9.03
N GLN A 451 25.31 23.10 9.89
CA GLN A 451 25.75 22.57 11.17
C GLN A 451 24.56 22.14 12.03
N ASP A 452 23.48 22.94 12.05
CA ASP A 452 22.28 22.63 12.80
C ASP A 452 21.46 21.54 12.09
N LYS A 453 21.28 21.69 10.77
CA LYS A 453 20.55 20.73 9.91
C LYS A 453 21.02 19.30 10.07
N TYR A 454 22.33 19.10 10.27
CA TYR A 454 22.90 17.76 10.43
C TYR A 454 22.31 16.99 11.62
N LEU A 455 22.00 17.66 12.73
CA LEU A 455 21.41 17.02 13.91
C LEU A 455 19.97 16.56 13.64
N HIS A 456 19.20 17.36 12.90
CA HIS A 456 17.85 17.00 12.46
C HIS A 456 17.90 15.81 11.48
N ILE A 457 18.79 15.87 10.49
CA ILE A 457 18.99 14.80 9.50
C ILE A 457 19.42 13.50 10.19
N GLN A 458 20.34 13.57 11.15
CA GLN A 458 20.74 12.41 11.93
C GLN A 458 19.55 11.80 12.66
N SER A 459 18.78 12.60 13.40
CA SER A 459 17.60 12.14 14.14
C SER A 459 16.59 11.41 13.25
N LEU A 460 16.34 11.94 12.04
CA LEU A 460 15.45 11.30 11.06
C LEU A 460 15.94 9.93 10.61
N VAL A 461 17.24 9.82 10.33
CA VAL A 461 17.81 8.53 9.90
C VAL A 461 17.80 7.52 11.04
N GLU A 462 18.04 7.95 12.29
CA GLU A 462 17.91 7.07 13.45
C GLU A 462 16.47 6.58 13.67
N ALA A 463 15.47 7.44 13.45
CA ALA A 463 14.06 7.04 13.46
C ALA A 463 13.78 5.98 12.38
N LEU A 464 14.30 6.16 11.17
CA LEU A 464 14.13 5.19 10.08
C LEU A 464 14.86 3.87 10.36
N VAL A 465 16.05 3.91 10.97
CA VAL A 465 16.76 2.69 11.41
C VAL A 465 15.88 1.91 12.39
N TYR A 466 15.29 2.59 13.37
CA TYR A 466 14.41 1.96 14.35
C TYR A 466 13.19 1.30 13.68
N LEU A 467 12.45 2.05 12.86
CA LEU A 467 11.27 1.53 12.16
C LEU A 467 11.61 0.34 11.25
N HIS A 468 12.66 0.48 10.43
CA HIS A 468 13.05 -0.54 9.47
C HIS A 468 13.59 -1.80 10.14
N SER A 469 14.12 -1.70 11.37
CA SER A 469 14.52 -2.87 12.16
C SER A 469 13.34 -3.70 12.68
N LEU A 470 12.14 -3.11 12.71
CA LEU A 470 10.88 -3.76 13.07
C LEU A 470 10.05 -4.14 11.83
N ASP A 471 10.63 -4.06 10.62
CA ASP A 471 9.96 -4.25 9.34
C ASP A 471 8.76 -3.29 9.11
N ILE A 472 8.79 -2.11 9.74
CA ILE A 472 7.76 -1.08 9.59
C ILE A 472 8.19 -0.06 8.54
N ILE A 473 7.32 0.19 7.57
CA ILE A 473 7.49 1.22 6.52
C ILE A 473 6.66 2.44 6.92
N HIS A 474 7.25 3.63 6.92
CA HIS A 474 6.57 4.87 7.29
C HIS A 474 5.50 5.27 6.26
N ARG A 475 5.81 5.14 4.97
CA ARG A 475 4.95 5.39 3.79
C ARG A 475 4.52 6.84 3.53
N ASP A 476 4.57 7.71 4.53
CA ASP A 476 4.19 9.13 4.40
C ASP A 476 5.31 10.10 4.83
N LEU A 477 6.58 9.73 4.59
CA LEU A 477 7.71 10.57 5.04
C LEU A 477 7.77 11.88 4.22
N LYS A 478 7.63 13.01 4.92
CA LYS A 478 7.70 14.37 4.35
C LYS A 478 8.02 15.39 5.44
N SER A 479 8.46 16.58 5.06
CA SER A 479 8.78 17.69 5.98
C SER A 479 7.64 18.08 6.93
N ARG A 480 6.36 17.87 6.56
CA ARG A 480 5.21 18.10 7.46
C ARG A 480 5.07 17.08 8.59
N ASN A 481 5.63 15.88 8.42
CA ASN A 481 5.56 14.80 9.40
C ASN A 481 6.84 14.72 10.26
N ILE A 482 7.67 15.77 10.19
CA ILE A 482 8.90 15.92 10.96
C ILE A 482 8.66 17.07 11.94
N LEU A 483 8.57 16.76 13.22
CA LEU A 483 8.33 17.75 14.27
C LEU A 483 9.62 18.14 14.97
N ILE A 484 9.66 19.40 15.40
CA ILE A 484 10.81 20.00 16.08
C ILE A 484 10.36 20.48 17.46
N ASP A 485 11.25 20.30 18.42
CA ASP A 485 11.09 20.81 19.77
C ASP A 485 12.40 21.38 20.30
N SER A 486 12.29 22.48 21.04
CA SER A 486 13.43 23.20 21.60
C SER A 486 14.26 22.38 22.59
N ASN A 487 13.64 21.42 23.29
CA ASN A 487 14.28 20.58 24.31
C ASN A 487 14.44 19.13 23.86
N LYS A 488 13.46 18.60 23.14
CA LYS A 488 13.36 17.18 22.78
C LYS A 488 13.96 16.87 21.41
N GLY A 489 14.33 17.90 20.65
CA GLY A 489 14.97 17.76 19.35
C GLY A 489 13.97 17.41 18.24
N THR A 490 14.40 16.57 17.30
CA THR A 490 13.60 16.24 16.10
C THR A 490 12.98 14.87 16.23
N LYS A 491 11.69 14.78 15.93
CA LYS A 491 10.96 13.52 15.97
C LYS A 491 10.06 13.32 14.76
N LEU A 492 9.94 12.08 14.33
CA LEU A 492 9.07 11.66 13.24
C LEU A 492 7.67 11.31 13.77
N THR A 493 6.62 11.66 13.01
CA THR A 493 5.21 11.44 13.36
C THR A 493 4.39 10.94 12.16
N ASP A 494 3.12 10.63 12.38
CA ASP A 494 2.12 10.29 11.34
C ASP A 494 2.52 9.08 10.48
N PHE A 495 2.42 7.89 11.10
CA PHE A 495 2.73 6.60 10.50
C PHE A 495 1.54 6.10 9.68
N GLY A 496 1.62 6.23 8.36
CA GLY A 496 0.52 5.90 7.46
C GLY A 496 0.31 4.39 7.29
N ILE A 497 -0.50 3.76 8.13
CA ILE A 497 -0.66 2.29 8.08
C ILE A 497 -1.65 1.78 7.03
N SER A 498 -2.60 2.58 6.55
CA SER A 498 -3.63 2.08 5.63
C SER A 498 -3.30 2.40 4.15
N LYS A 499 -3.38 1.37 3.29
CA LYS A 499 -3.34 1.54 1.82
C LYS A 499 -4.54 2.37 1.32
N GLU A 500 -5.62 2.38 2.08
CA GLU A 500 -6.88 3.01 1.74
C GLU A 500 -6.81 4.54 1.90
N ASP A 501 -6.11 5.04 2.93
CA ASP A 501 -5.84 6.47 3.09
C ASP A 501 -4.94 6.98 1.96
N LEU A 502 -3.91 6.20 1.56
CA LEU A 502 -3.08 6.52 0.40
C LEU A 502 -3.91 6.54 -0.89
N GLN A 503 -4.75 5.55 -1.16
CA GLN A 503 -5.61 5.47 -2.35
C GLN A 503 -6.69 6.57 -2.39
N GLN A 504 -7.31 6.91 -1.25
CA GLN A 504 -8.26 8.01 -1.18
C GLN A 504 -7.57 9.37 -1.33
N THR A 505 -6.38 9.55 -0.76
CA THR A 505 -5.53 10.74 -0.96
C THR A 505 -5.11 10.87 -2.43
N MET A 506 -4.79 9.75 -3.10
CA MET A 506 -4.54 9.71 -4.55
C MET A 506 -5.77 10.10 -5.37
N THR A 507 -6.96 9.63 -4.97
CA THR A 507 -8.22 9.88 -5.69
C THR A 507 -8.76 11.30 -5.45
N ALA A 508 -8.53 11.86 -4.26
CA ALA A 508 -8.99 13.19 -3.88
C ALA A 508 -8.09 14.32 -4.41
N GLY A 509 -6.90 14.01 -4.95
CA GLY A 509 -5.95 15.02 -5.42
C GLY A 509 -5.40 15.92 -4.31
N VAL A 510 -5.53 15.51 -3.04
CA VAL A 510 -5.10 16.28 -1.87
C VAL A 510 -3.73 15.77 -1.42
N GLY A 511 -2.66 16.45 -1.83
CA GLY A 511 -1.33 16.52 -1.21
C GLY A 511 -0.65 15.24 -0.67
N THR A 512 0.44 14.81 -1.34
CA THR A 512 1.75 14.27 -0.82
C THR A 512 2.59 13.65 -1.95
N PHE A 513 2.11 13.68 -3.19
CA PHE A 513 2.74 13.06 -4.37
C PHE A 513 4.21 13.40 -4.63
N ARG A 514 4.69 14.57 -4.19
CA ARG A 514 6.06 15.04 -4.45
C ARG A 514 7.13 14.28 -3.65
N TRP A 515 6.76 13.59 -2.58
CA TRP A 515 7.69 12.81 -1.75
C TRP A 515 7.67 11.31 -2.06
N MET A 516 6.71 10.86 -2.86
CA MET A 516 6.50 9.44 -3.12
C MET A 516 7.57 8.87 -4.04
N ALA A 517 8.05 7.68 -3.71
CA ALA A 517 8.95 6.94 -4.57
C ALA A 517 8.25 6.49 -5.87
N PRO A 518 8.98 6.35 -6.99
CA PRO A 518 8.43 5.92 -8.28
C PRO A 518 7.59 4.65 -8.20
N GLU A 519 8.05 3.64 -7.46
CA GLU A 519 7.38 2.36 -7.28
C GLU A 519 6.10 2.47 -6.44
N VAL A 520 6.03 3.44 -5.52
CA VAL A 520 4.82 3.72 -4.73
C VAL A 520 3.77 4.40 -5.60
N VAL A 521 4.17 5.34 -6.47
CA VAL A 521 3.28 5.99 -7.45
C VAL A 521 2.70 4.96 -8.43
N GLN A 522 3.46 3.92 -8.77
CA GLN A 522 3.04 2.85 -9.67
C GLN A 522 2.22 1.74 -8.98
N ASP A 523 1.87 1.87 -7.70
CA ASP A 523 1.20 0.86 -6.86
C ASP A 523 1.89 -0.52 -6.92
N GLN A 524 3.22 -0.52 -7.02
CA GLN A 524 4.03 -1.73 -6.97
C GLN A 524 4.26 -2.17 -5.52
N HIS A 525 4.87 -3.35 -5.33
CA HIS A 525 5.36 -3.73 -4.01
C HIS A 525 6.50 -2.79 -3.60
N TYR A 526 6.22 -1.93 -2.62
CA TYR A 526 7.21 -1.03 -2.02
C TYR A 526 7.70 -1.60 -0.69
N THR A 527 8.98 -1.37 -0.42
CA THR A 527 9.68 -1.81 0.79
C THR A 527 10.11 -0.59 1.61
N THR A 528 10.91 -0.80 2.65
CA THR A 528 11.58 0.28 3.40
C THR A 528 12.41 1.22 2.50
N ALA A 529 12.80 0.78 1.30
CA ALA A 529 13.48 1.61 0.30
C ALA A 529 12.62 2.78 -0.22
N ALA A 530 11.30 2.72 -0.09
CA ALA A 530 10.41 3.84 -0.41
C ALA A 530 10.62 5.01 0.55
N ASP A 531 10.74 4.75 1.86
CA ASP A 531 11.04 5.78 2.85
C ASP A 531 12.42 6.41 2.60
N ILE A 532 13.38 5.63 2.12
CA ILE A 532 14.71 6.14 1.75
C ILE A 532 14.62 7.14 0.59
N TYR A 533 13.78 6.87 -0.41
CA TYR A 533 13.56 7.83 -1.49
C TYR A 533 12.92 9.12 -0.96
N SER A 534 11.87 9.00 -0.14
CA SER A 534 11.21 10.14 0.49
C SER A 534 12.17 10.95 1.38
N PHE A 535 13.10 10.28 2.07
CA PHE A 535 14.18 10.93 2.81
C PHE A 535 15.11 11.73 1.88
N GLY A 536 15.45 11.18 0.70
CA GLY A 536 16.18 11.91 -0.34
C GLY A 536 15.46 13.17 -0.81
N ILE A 537 14.13 13.15 -0.91
CA ILE A 537 13.31 14.34 -1.21
C ILE A 537 13.41 15.34 -0.05
N VAL A 538 13.29 14.90 1.20
CA VAL A 538 13.42 15.76 2.40
C VAL A 538 14.78 16.44 2.45
N LEU A 539 15.87 15.77 2.06
CA LEU A 539 17.20 16.40 1.96
C LEU A 539 17.24 17.58 0.98
N SER A 540 16.46 17.54 -0.10
CA SER A 540 16.33 18.68 -1.02
C SER A 540 15.59 19.86 -0.39
N GLU A 541 14.66 19.60 0.54
CA GLU A 541 13.98 20.67 1.29
C GLU A 541 14.91 21.29 2.33
N PHE A 542 15.72 20.50 3.03
CA PHE A 542 16.76 21.03 3.93
C PHE A 542 17.74 21.95 3.20
N ASP A 543 18.06 21.65 1.96
CA ASP A 543 18.93 22.50 1.15
C ASP A 543 18.21 23.77 0.66
N THR A 544 17.08 23.60 -0.02
CA THR A 544 16.43 24.71 -0.76
C THR A 544 15.47 25.54 0.08
N HIS A 545 14.99 25.00 1.20
CA HIS A 545 13.86 25.52 1.99
C HIS A 545 12.57 25.70 1.17
N GLN A 546 12.48 25.03 0.01
CA GLN A 546 11.34 25.11 -0.89
C GLN A 546 10.59 23.78 -0.93
N ILE A 547 9.32 23.86 -1.33
CA ILE A 547 8.54 22.68 -1.69
C ILE A 547 9.26 21.96 -2.85
N PRO A 548 9.44 20.62 -2.80
CA PRO A 548 10.14 19.88 -3.85
C PRO A 548 9.55 20.15 -5.23
N TYR A 549 10.40 20.32 -6.25
CA TYR A 549 10.01 20.61 -7.64
C TYR A 549 9.24 21.92 -7.86
N SER A 550 9.28 22.87 -6.92
CA SER A 550 8.59 24.17 -7.05
C SER A 550 9.17 25.07 -8.16
N ASP A 551 10.42 24.85 -8.52
CA ASP A 551 11.16 25.54 -9.59
C ASP A 551 10.90 24.95 -10.99
N MET A 552 10.26 23.78 -11.08
CA MET A 552 10.01 23.09 -12.34
C MET A 552 8.82 23.70 -13.09
N LYS A 553 9.05 24.12 -14.34
CA LYS A 553 8.08 24.83 -15.18
C LYS A 553 7.66 24.04 -16.42
N LYS A 554 6.49 24.35 -16.97
CA LYS A 554 6.02 23.79 -18.25
C LYS A 554 6.96 24.21 -19.41
N PRO A 555 7.16 23.36 -20.42
CA PRO A 555 7.97 23.71 -21.59
C PRO A 555 7.43 24.98 -22.28
N GLY A 556 8.28 26.00 -22.45
CA GLY A 556 7.93 27.25 -23.14
C GLY A 556 7.11 28.26 -22.33
N GLY A 557 6.93 28.05 -21.01
CA GLY A 557 6.16 28.96 -20.15
C GLY A 557 6.80 29.23 -18.78
N SER A 558 6.21 30.17 -18.03
CA SER A 558 6.60 30.49 -16.64
C SER A 558 5.81 29.72 -15.59
N GLU A 559 4.76 28.99 -16.01
CA GLU A 559 3.86 28.26 -15.12
C GLU A 559 4.52 27.02 -14.49
N PRO A 560 4.28 26.75 -13.20
CA PRO A 560 4.79 25.55 -12.53
C PRO A 560 4.15 24.28 -13.08
N LEU A 561 4.86 23.16 -12.99
CA LEU A 561 4.32 21.84 -13.29
C LEU A 561 3.23 21.46 -12.28
N SER A 562 2.16 20.82 -12.77
CA SER A 562 1.15 20.21 -11.90
C SER A 562 1.71 18.97 -11.18
N ASP A 563 1.16 18.62 -10.02
CA ASP A 563 1.58 17.44 -9.26
C ASP A 563 1.49 16.15 -10.08
N SER A 564 0.44 15.99 -10.90
CA SER A 564 0.31 14.84 -11.82
C SER A 564 1.42 14.79 -12.88
N ALA A 565 1.84 15.94 -13.41
CA ALA A 565 2.94 16.00 -14.37
C ALA A 565 4.29 15.70 -13.70
N ILE A 566 4.48 16.12 -12.45
CA ILE A 566 5.66 15.77 -11.64
C ILE A 566 5.70 14.26 -11.42
N MET A 567 4.59 13.63 -10.99
CA MET A 567 4.51 12.18 -10.80
C MET A 567 4.91 11.40 -12.05
N VAL A 568 4.32 11.72 -13.20
CA VAL A 568 4.64 11.04 -14.47
C VAL A 568 6.13 11.17 -14.81
N LYS A 569 6.69 12.37 -14.60
CA LYS A 569 8.11 12.62 -14.88
C LYS A 569 9.06 11.94 -13.90
N VAL A 570 8.68 11.83 -12.63
CA VAL A 570 9.41 11.09 -11.59
C VAL A 570 9.42 9.59 -11.91
N VAL A 571 8.25 9.03 -12.25
CA VAL A 571 8.12 7.62 -12.66
C VAL A 571 8.95 7.31 -13.91
N ALA A 572 8.99 8.24 -14.88
CA ALA A 572 9.84 8.12 -16.05
C ALA A 572 11.35 8.31 -15.77
N GLY A 573 11.74 8.63 -14.53
CA GLY A 573 13.13 8.96 -14.17
C GLY A 573 13.66 10.23 -14.82
N SER A 574 12.77 11.06 -15.38
CA SER A 574 13.13 12.23 -16.20
C SER A 574 13.37 13.51 -15.38
N ILE A 575 12.99 13.52 -14.10
CA ILE A 575 13.24 14.63 -13.18
C ILE A 575 13.66 14.10 -11.80
N LYS A 576 14.44 14.93 -11.09
CA LYS A 576 14.79 14.80 -9.66
C LYS A 576 14.57 16.16 -9.00
N PRO A 577 14.35 16.25 -7.67
CA PRO A 577 14.26 17.55 -7.02
C PRO A 577 15.58 18.31 -7.20
N THR A 578 15.47 19.64 -7.21
CA THR A 578 16.63 20.51 -7.30
C THR A 578 17.41 20.48 -5.98
N ILE A 579 18.72 20.31 -6.07
CA ILE A 579 19.67 20.48 -4.98
C ILE A 579 20.65 21.56 -5.41
N SER A 580 20.76 22.60 -4.62
CA SER A 580 21.58 23.78 -4.86
C SER A 580 23.07 23.47 -4.84
N ASN A 581 23.85 24.33 -5.47
CA ASN A 581 25.31 24.25 -5.42
C ASN A 581 25.89 24.58 -4.04
N ASN A 582 25.10 25.23 -3.17
CA ASN A 582 25.49 25.55 -1.80
C ASN A 582 25.29 24.35 -0.84
N CYS A 583 24.62 23.29 -1.30
CA CYS A 583 24.52 22.03 -0.57
C CYS A 583 25.92 21.39 -0.41
N PRO A 584 26.33 21.00 0.81
CA PRO A 584 27.53 20.23 1.06
C PRO A 584 27.54 18.99 0.16
N ALA A 585 28.67 18.76 -0.51
CA ALA A 585 28.77 17.70 -1.52
C ALA A 585 28.34 16.34 -0.97
N TRP A 586 28.72 16.01 0.27
CA TRP A 586 28.39 14.73 0.90
C TRP A 586 26.88 14.54 1.16
N ILE A 587 26.13 15.62 1.41
CA ILE A 587 24.66 15.58 1.53
C ILE A 587 24.03 15.43 0.15
N ARG A 588 24.50 16.20 -0.84
CA ARG A 588 24.01 16.11 -2.21
C ARG A 588 24.20 14.69 -2.79
N ASP A 589 25.37 14.10 -2.58
CA ASP A 589 25.68 12.75 -3.05
C ASP A 589 24.78 11.72 -2.36
N MET A 590 24.59 11.85 -1.04
CA MET A 590 23.66 11.03 -0.27
C MET A 590 22.21 11.16 -0.78
N ALA A 591 21.74 12.37 -1.03
CA ALA A 591 20.41 12.60 -1.58
C ALA A 591 20.25 11.93 -2.95
N TYR A 592 21.25 11.99 -3.82
CA TYR A 592 21.18 11.33 -5.13
C TYR A 592 21.22 9.79 -5.04
N GLU A 593 21.95 9.22 -4.09
CA GLU A 593 21.91 7.78 -3.77
C GLU A 593 20.50 7.37 -3.31
N CYS A 594 19.88 8.16 -2.43
CA CYS A 594 18.50 7.94 -1.99
C CYS A 594 17.48 8.06 -3.14
N LEU A 595 17.72 8.97 -4.08
CA LEU A 595 16.85 9.26 -5.24
C LEU A 595 17.14 8.35 -6.46
N ALA A 596 17.71 7.16 -6.24
CA ALA A 596 17.87 6.16 -7.29
C ALA A 596 16.49 5.66 -7.76
N LEU A 597 16.32 5.52 -9.09
CA LEU A 597 15.08 5.04 -9.69
C LEU A 597 14.81 3.58 -9.29
N ASP A 598 15.83 2.74 -9.37
CA ASP A 598 15.80 1.37 -8.86
C ASP A 598 15.91 1.37 -7.33
N ALA A 599 14.86 0.86 -6.66
CA ALA A 599 14.78 0.79 -5.21
C ALA A 599 15.90 -0.05 -4.58
N THR A 600 16.45 -1.04 -5.30
CA THR A 600 17.52 -1.92 -4.79
C THR A 600 18.88 -1.24 -4.73
N GLN A 601 19.05 -0.12 -5.45
CA GLN A 601 20.28 0.67 -5.46
C GLN A 601 20.32 1.73 -4.37
N ARG A 602 19.21 1.93 -3.64
CA ARG A 602 19.14 2.89 -2.55
C ARG A 602 19.84 2.33 -1.31
N PRO A 603 20.55 3.17 -0.53
CA PRO A 603 21.15 2.73 0.71
C PRO A 603 20.07 2.40 1.74
N THR A 604 20.36 1.45 2.64
CA THR A 604 19.51 1.21 3.82
C THR A 604 19.64 2.35 4.83
N ALA A 605 18.64 2.51 5.71
CA ALA A 605 18.72 3.47 6.80
C ALA A 605 19.97 3.28 7.68
N ALA A 606 20.39 2.03 7.92
CA ALA A 606 21.59 1.71 8.68
C ALA A 606 22.88 2.19 7.98
N GLN A 607 22.97 2.05 6.66
CA GLN A 607 24.09 2.57 5.88
C GLN A 607 24.14 4.10 5.90
N LEU A 608 22.99 4.76 5.79
CA LEU A 608 22.87 6.22 5.93
C LEU A 608 23.31 6.69 7.33
N ALA A 609 22.84 6.03 8.39
CA ALA A 609 23.19 6.35 9.77
C ALA A 609 24.71 6.27 9.98
N HIS A 610 25.33 5.19 9.48
CA HIS A 610 26.78 5.04 9.52
C HIS A 610 27.51 6.17 8.78
N LYS A 611 27.09 6.49 7.55
CA LYS A 611 27.70 7.56 6.73
C LYS A 611 27.61 8.92 7.42
N ILE A 612 26.46 9.25 8.01
CA ILE A 612 26.25 10.51 8.76
C ILE A 612 27.15 10.55 9.99
N ARG A 613 27.11 9.50 10.85
CA ARG A 613 27.92 9.46 12.08
C ARG A 613 29.42 9.60 11.78
N MET A 614 29.91 8.99 10.71
CA MET A 614 31.30 9.15 10.28
C MET A 614 31.62 10.60 9.90
N LYS A 615 30.78 11.24 9.09
CA LYS A 615 30.97 12.65 8.70
C LYS A 615 30.91 13.62 9.87
N LEU A 616 30.00 13.41 10.83
CA LEU A 616 29.90 14.27 12.00
C LEU A 616 31.11 14.11 12.94
N ARG A 617 31.68 12.91 13.04
CA ARG A 617 32.95 12.71 13.76
C ARG A 617 34.12 13.43 13.10
N GLU A 618 34.18 13.43 11.76
CA GLU A 618 35.21 14.17 11.01
C GLU A 618 35.12 15.69 11.23
N PHE A 619 33.91 16.24 11.43
CA PHE A 619 33.73 17.68 11.71
C PHE A 619 34.02 18.07 13.16
N ALA A 620 33.95 17.10 14.09
CA ALA A 620 34.22 17.32 15.51
C ALA A 620 35.71 17.16 15.88
N ALA A 621 36.50 16.53 15.00
CA ALA A 621 37.95 16.37 15.11
C ALA A 621 38.66 17.55 14.43
#